data_AF-A0A3C0L8E8-F1
#
_entry.id   AF-A0A3C0L8E8-F1
#
_cell.length_a   1.000
_cell.length_b   1.000
_cell.length_c   1.000
_cell.angle_alpha   90.00
_cell.angle_beta   90.00
_cell.angle_gamma   90.00
#
_symmetry.space_group_name_H-M   'P 1'
#
loop_
_entity.id
_entity.type
_entity.pdbx_description
1 polymer ?
#
loop_
_entity_poly.entity_id
_entity_poly.type
_entity_poly.pdbx_seq_one_letter_code
_entity_poly.pdbx_strand_id
1 'polypeptide(L)'
;MIANRKIFPFFLNKNKNLLLIVILLFLLLYICYQNNFPIDNIVYAEETIIPILTYHNFTTEKGSSYKINISDFKKQMGYLAAHNYSVISLSELLEGLKNGQLPPKPVVITIDDGFKSTFTLAYPVLKKYNFPATLFLYTNFIEKNGYSLTWKEIRKMTKNNIEIGSHTLSHCNLLKYKKNENYETYLTRIRKEIFLSKEILESKIQGKVKFFAYPYGAYSSTIKDLAIQAGYEGILNANSMNNTLTADPFSLNRQIIFSQSSLNSFVQILNQRPLSASQIFPYDGIIESNQFVKIGAILEGDNYNAKTLSMKLGGAKVKFNFNPENKEISFIPSKPLIKKSYIVNITASDKNANYRRKKSWLITIK
;
A
#
# COMPACT_ATOMS: atom_id res chain seq x y z
N MET A 1 -93.11 -47.55 6.52
CA MET A 1 -93.38 -46.55 5.46
C MET A 1 -92.47 -45.34 5.67
N ILE A 2 -91.49 -45.18 4.77
CA ILE A 2 -90.90 -43.93 4.26
C ILE A 2 -90.19 -42.96 5.25
N ALA A 3 -88.86 -43.11 5.27
CA ALA A 3 -87.76 -42.12 5.24
C ALA A 3 -87.97 -40.66 5.74
N ASN A 4 -87.12 -40.21 6.68
CA ASN A 4 -85.92 -39.41 6.34
C ASN A 4 -85.05 -39.07 7.57
N ARG A 5 -83.74 -39.33 7.45
CA ARG A 5 -82.67 -38.85 8.35
C ARG A 5 -82.51 -37.33 8.19
N LYS A 6 -82.32 -36.58 9.28
CA LYS A 6 -81.56 -35.32 9.27
C LYS A 6 -80.44 -35.37 10.29
N ILE A 7 -79.24 -35.43 9.75
CA ILE A 7 -77.94 -35.23 10.39
C ILE A 7 -77.78 -33.73 10.62
N PHE A 8 -77.48 -33.30 11.85
CA PHE A 8 -77.00 -31.95 12.14
C PHE A 8 -75.48 -31.92 11.92
N PRO A 9 -74.93 -31.01 11.09
CA PRO A 9 -73.49 -30.90 10.93
C PRO A 9 -72.88 -29.95 11.97
N PHE A 10 -71.90 -30.52 12.65
CA PHE A 10 -70.80 -29.95 13.38
C PHE A 10 -70.03 -28.91 12.54
N PHE A 11 -70.23 -27.59 12.71
CA PHE A 11 -69.26 -26.57 12.24
C PHE A 11 -69.43 -25.24 12.98
N LEU A 12 -68.80 -25.11 14.15
CA LEU A 12 -68.64 -23.84 14.86
C LEU A 12 -67.27 -23.80 15.58
N ASN A 13 -66.16 -24.03 14.85
CA ASN A 13 -64.83 -23.74 15.42
C ASN A 13 -63.66 -23.63 14.40
N LYS A 14 -63.83 -23.02 13.23
CA LYS A 14 -62.72 -22.80 12.27
C LYS A 14 -62.26 -21.35 12.09
N ASN A 15 -63.02 -20.35 12.56
CA ASN A 15 -62.73 -18.93 12.26
C ASN A 15 -61.92 -18.17 13.32
N LYS A 16 -61.81 -18.66 14.56
CA LYS A 16 -61.02 -17.96 15.60
C LYS A 16 -59.52 -18.00 15.32
N ASN A 17 -59.02 -19.13 14.81
CA ASN A 17 -57.60 -19.27 14.47
C ASN A 17 -57.23 -18.43 13.24
N LEU A 18 -58.13 -18.32 12.25
CA LEU A 18 -57.90 -17.49 11.07
C LEU A 18 -57.84 -16.00 11.43
N LEU A 19 -58.76 -15.54 12.29
CA LEU A 19 -58.76 -14.16 12.78
C LEU A 19 -57.49 -13.85 13.59
N LEU A 20 -57.03 -14.78 14.43
CA LEU A 20 -55.79 -14.61 15.20
C LEU A 20 -54.56 -14.53 14.29
N ILE A 21 -54.49 -15.36 13.24
CA ILE A 21 -53.41 -15.33 12.25
C ILE A 21 -53.40 -14.00 11.49
N VAL A 22 -54.57 -13.49 11.09
CA VAL A 22 -54.68 -12.18 10.41
C VAL A 22 -54.23 -11.05 11.32
N ILE A 23 -54.63 -11.06 12.60
CA ILE A 23 -54.19 -10.05 13.58
C ILE A 23 -52.67 -10.11 13.79
N LEU A 24 -52.09 -11.31 13.91
CA LEU A 24 -50.65 -11.50 14.05
C LEU A 24 -49.88 -11.02 12.80
N LEU A 25 -50.41 -11.27 11.60
CA LEU A 25 -49.82 -10.76 10.36
C LEU A 25 -49.86 -9.24 10.26
N PHE A 26 -50.98 -8.62 10.67
CA PHE A 26 -51.09 -7.16 10.73
C PHE A 26 -50.17 -6.56 11.79
N LEU A 27 -50.02 -7.21 12.95
CA LEU A 27 -49.05 -6.79 13.97
C LEU A 27 -47.61 -6.91 13.46
N LEU A 28 -47.28 -7.99 12.76
CA LEU A 28 -45.96 -8.19 12.17
C LEU A 28 -45.67 -7.13 11.10
N LEU A 29 -46.63 -6.86 10.21
CA LEU A 29 -46.53 -5.80 9.20
C LEU A 29 -46.42 -4.41 9.84
N TYR A 30 -47.15 -4.15 10.92
CA TYR A 30 -47.08 -2.90 11.67
C TYR A 30 -45.73 -2.75 12.38
N ILE A 31 -45.17 -3.83 12.96
CA ILE A 31 -43.82 -3.84 13.54
C ILE A 31 -42.76 -3.61 12.46
N CYS A 32 -42.90 -4.23 11.28
CA CYS A 32 -42.04 -3.98 10.13
C CYS A 32 -42.14 -2.53 9.62
N TYR A 33 -43.34 -1.93 9.67
CA TYR A 33 -43.57 -0.54 9.27
C TYR A 33 -43.02 0.47 10.29
N GLN A 34 -43.19 0.21 11.59
CA GLN A 34 -42.65 1.05 12.67
C GLN A 34 -41.13 0.92 12.78
N ASN A 35 -40.59 -0.27 12.54
CA ASN A 35 -39.16 -0.48 12.34
C ASN A 35 -38.77 -0.10 10.91
N ASN A 36 -39.00 1.15 10.53
CA ASN A 36 -38.30 1.81 9.42
C ASN A 36 -36.80 1.53 9.60
N PHE A 37 -36.31 0.43 9.06
CA PHE A 37 -34.89 0.26 8.82
C PHE A 37 -34.60 1.32 7.77
N PRO A 38 -33.85 2.39 8.08
CA PRO A 38 -33.41 3.28 7.03
C PRO A 38 -32.66 2.43 6.01
N ILE A 39 -33.24 2.26 4.83
CA ILE A 39 -32.56 1.70 3.65
C ILE A 39 -31.65 2.81 3.09
N ASP A 40 -30.83 3.38 3.96
CA ASP A 40 -29.77 4.36 3.66
C ASP A 40 -28.46 3.97 4.35
N ASN A 41 -28.34 2.73 4.84
CA ASN A 41 -27.05 2.13 5.09
C ASN A 41 -26.59 1.43 3.81
N ILE A 42 -26.14 2.21 2.82
CA ILE A 42 -25.17 1.70 1.86
C ILE A 42 -23.95 1.33 2.70
N VAL A 43 -23.88 0.06 3.13
CA VAL A 43 -22.66 -0.53 3.67
C VAL A 43 -21.72 -0.57 2.47
N TYR A 44 -20.96 0.50 2.26
CA TYR A 44 -19.81 0.44 1.36
C TYR A 44 -18.97 -0.73 1.85
N ALA A 45 -18.79 -1.75 1.00
CA ALA A 45 -17.87 -2.83 1.30
C ALA A 45 -16.55 -2.20 1.76
N GLU A 46 -16.11 -2.51 2.98
CA GLU A 46 -14.90 -1.89 3.51
C GLU A 46 -13.73 -2.18 2.55
N GLU A 47 -13.19 -1.12 1.97
CA GLU A 47 -12.03 -1.19 1.10
C GLU A 47 -10.89 -1.87 1.86
N THR A 48 -10.44 -3.04 1.40
CA THR A 48 -9.31 -3.74 2.03
C THR A 48 -8.03 -2.94 1.76
N ILE A 49 -7.56 -2.24 2.79
CA ILE A 49 -6.34 -1.44 2.74
C ILE A 49 -5.14 -2.31 3.10
N ILE A 50 -4.09 -2.21 2.28
CA ILE A 50 -2.88 -3.01 2.39
C ILE A 50 -1.67 -2.06 2.48
N PRO A 51 -1.29 -1.63 3.70
CA PRO A 51 -0.06 -0.87 3.91
C PRO A 51 1.17 -1.79 3.73
N ILE A 52 2.12 -1.33 2.91
CA ILE A 52 3.46 -1.92 2.84
C ILE A 52 4.42 -0.93 3.50
N LEU A 53 4.88 -1.24 4.70
CA LEU A 53 5.72 -0.38 5.53
C LEU A 53 7.19 -0.54 5.14
N THR A 54 7.93 0.57 5.01
CA THR A 54 9.36 0.55 4.66
C THR A 54 10.21 1.21 5.73
N TYR A 55 11.12 0.42 6.28
CA TYR A 55 12.17 0.83 7.21
C TYR A 55 13.54 0.73 6.54
N HIS A 56 14.59 1.29 7.14
CA HIS A 56 15.95 1.23 6.59
C HIS A 56 16.97 0.86 7.68
N ASN A 57 17.19 1.78 8.62
CA ASN A 57 18.22 1.64 9.65
C ASN A 57 17.63 1.82 11.04
N PHE A 58 18.24 1.20 12.05
CA PHE A 58 17.78 1.24 13.44
C PHE A 58 18.90 1.69 14.38
N THR A 59 18.51 2.29 15.51
CA THR A 59 19.44 2.75 16.53
C THR A 59 18.85 2.68 17.93
N THR A 60 19.70 2.59 18.94
CA THR A 60 19.34 2.79 20.35
C THR A 60 19.38 4.27 20.74
N GLU A 61 20.09 5.10 19.97
CA GLU A 61 20.22 6.54 20.18
C GLU A 61 19.05 7.31 19.55
N LYS A 62 19.13 8.65 19.55
CA LYS A 62 18.16 9.48 18.84
C LYS A 62 18.16 9.13 17.35
N GLY A 63 16.99 8.82 16.81
CA GLY A 63 16.84 8.55 15.39
C GLY A 63 16.99 9.80 14.52
N SER A 64 17.20 9.59 13.22
CA SER A 64 17.38 10.66 12.25
C SER A 64 16.92 10.22 10.87
N SER A 65 15.98 10.97 10.28
CA SER A 65 15.43 10.68 8.94
C SER A 65 14.99 9.21 8.79
N TYR A 66 15.73 8.37 8.06
CA TYR A 66 15.46 6.94 7.84
C TYR A 66 15.99 6.00 8.96
N LYS A 67 16.71 6.54 9.96
CA LYS A 67 17.25 5.80 11.10
C LYS A 67 16.27 5.86 12.27
N ILE A 68 15.54 4.77 12.51
CA ILE A 68 14.48 4.67 13.52
C ILE A 68 15.04 4.28 14.89
N ASN A 69 14.57 4.92 15.96
CA ASN A 69 14.88 4.44 17.30
C ASN A 69 14.17 3.10 17.54
N ILE A 70 14.90 2.11 18.06
CA ILE A 70 14.37 0.76 18.25
C ILE A 70 13.17 0.71 19.20
N SER A 71 13.05 1.65 20.14
CA SER A 71 11.87 1.75 21.01
C SER A 71 10.61 2.13 20.24
N ASP A 72 10.72 2.97 19.21
CA ASP A 72 9.58 3.35 18.36
C ASP A 72 9.17 2.19 17.46
N PHE A 73 10.15 1.47 16.89
CA PHE A 73 9.85 0.24 16.14
C PHE A 73 9.15 -0.80 17.02
N LYS A 74 9.61 -1.01 18.26
CA LYS A 74 8.94 -1.90 19.24
C LYS A 74 7.50 -1.49 19.52
N LYS A 75 7.23 -0.18 19.69
CA LYS A 75 5.87 0.35 19.88
C LYS A 75 4.99 0.09 18.65
N GLN A 76 5.52 0.30 17.45
CA GLN A 76 4.81 0.07 16.19
C GLN A 76 4.46 -1.41 16.00
N MET A 77 5.41 -2.33 16.20
CA MET A 77 5.15 -3.77 16.12
C MET A 77 4.17 -4.24 17.20
N GLY A 78 4.32 -3.74 18.43
CA GLY A 78 3.38 -4.00 19.51
C GLY A 78 1.96 -3.49 19.21
N TYR A 79 1.84 -2.34 18.55
CA TYR A 79 0.55 -1.82 18.09
C TYR A 79 -0.11 -2.75 17.07
N LEU A 80 0.65 -3.21 16.05
CA LEU A 80 0.13 -4.15 15.06
C LEU A 80 -0.41 -5.43 15.73
N ALA A 81 0.36 -6.02 16.64
CA ALA A 81 -0.03 -7.20 17.39
C ALA A 81 -1.28 -6.96 18.25
N ALA A 82 -1.31 -5.86 19.02
CA ALA A 82 -2.42 -5.56 19.94
C ALA A 82 -3.73 -5.19 19.23
N HIS A 83 -3.68 -4.76 17.96
CA HIS A 83 -4.86 -4.32 17.19
C HIS A 83 -5.27 -5.30 16.09
N ASN A 84 -4.79 -6.54 16.18
CA ASN A 84 -5.13 -7.66 15.30
C ASN A 84 -4.85 -7.37 13.81
N TYR A 85 -3.70 -6.76 13.52
CA TYR A 85 -3.20 -6.68 12.15
C TYR A 85 -2.62 -8.04 11.74
N SER A 86 -2.97 -8.49 10.54
CA SER A 86 -2.39 -9.68 9.94
C SER A 86 -1.10 -9.27 9.23
N VAL A 87 0.04 -9.45 9.91
CA VAL A 87 1.34 -9.20 9.28
C VAL A 87 1.67 -10.37 8.37
N ILE A 88 1.68 -10.12 7.05
CA ILE A 88 1.87 -11.12 6.00
C ILE A 88 3.16 -10.86 5.22
N SER A 89 3.72 -11.92 4.61
CA SER A 89 4.87 -11.83 3.72
C SER A 89 4.49 -11.18 2.38
N LEU A 90 5.49 -10.74 1.61
CA LEU A 90 5.21 -10.26 0.25
C LEU A 90 4.75 -11.39 -0.67
N SER A 91 5.21 -12.63 -0.47
CA SER A 91 4.68 -13.79 -1.19
C SER A 91 3.19 -14.03 -0.91
N GLU A 92 2.78 -13.95 0.36
CA GLU A 92 1.36 -14.07 0.75
C GLU A 92 0.52 -12.93 0.18
N LEU A 93 1.06 -11.70 0.15
CA LEU A 93 0.40 -10.58 -0.53
C LEU A 93 0.20 -10.87 -2.02
N LEU A 94 1.26 -11.31 -2.71
CA LEU A 94 1.20 -11.58 -4.16
C LEU A 94 0.16 -12.65 -4.48
N GLU A 95 0.11 -13.73 -3.70
CA GLU A 95 -0.90 -14.77 -3.82
C GLU A 95 -2.31 -14.25 -3.54
N GLY A 96 -2.48 -13.47 -2.47
CA GLY A 96 -3.78 -12.90 -2.11
C GLY A 96 -4.32 -11.90 -3.14
N LEU A 97 -3.44 -11.10 -3.78
CA LEU A 97 -3.83 -10.24 -4.91
C LEU A 97 -4.31 -11.07 -6.10
N LYS A 98 -3.63 -12.18 -6.41
CA LYS A 98 -4.02 -13.08 -7.50
C LYS A 98 -5.38 -13.75 -7.22
N ASN A 99 -5.61 -14.16 -5.98
CA ASN A 99 -6.81 -14.88 -5.58
C ASN A 99 -7.98 -13.94 -5.20
N GLY A 100 -7.72 -12.63 -5.10
CA GLY A 100 -8.71 -11.63 -4.68
C GLY A 100 -9.09 -11.69 -3.20
N GLN A 101 -8.28 -12.34 -2.36
CA GLN A 101 -8.56 -12.56 -0.94
C GLN A 101 -7.31 -12.42 -0.09
N LEU A 102 -7.42 -11.67 1.02
CA LEU A 102 -6.38 -11.50 2.03
C LEU A 102 -6.98 -11.67 3.43
N PRO A 103 -6.16 -11.99 4.44
CA PRO A 103 -6.61 -11.97 5.82
C PRO A 103 -7.03 -10.54 6.23
N PRO A 104 -7.87 -10.38 7.27
CA PRO A 104 -8.31 -9.07 7.72
C PRO A 104 -7.14 -8.20 8.19
N LYS A 105 -7.22 -6.89 7.92
CA LYS A 105 -6.19 -5.90 8.26
C LYS A 105 -4.77 -6.33 7.85
N PRO A 106 -4.54 -6.65 6.56
CA PRO A 106 -3.24 -7.11 6.10
C PRO A 106 -2.23 -5.96 6.17
N VAL A 107 -1.02 -6.23 6.67
CA VAL A 107 0.11 -5.30 6.67
C VAL A 107 1.37 -6.06 6.26
N VAL A 108 2.20 -5.43 5.44
CA VAL A 108 3.50 -5.97 5.03
C VAL A 108 4.62 -5.12 5.61
N ILE A 109 5.68 -5.77 6.09
CA ILE A 109 6.89 -5.10 6.58
C ILE A 109 8.04 -5.32 5.61
N THR A 110 8.66 -4.23 5.18
CA THR A 110 9.86 -4.23 4.33
C THR A 110 10.97 -3.42 5.00
N ILE A 111 12.22 -3.84 4.81
CA ILE A 111 13.39 -3.14 5.30
C ILE A 111 14.43 -3.07 4.18
N ASP A 112 14.85 -1.86 3.82
CA ASP A 112 15.76 -1.62 2.71
C ASP A 112 17.23 -1.59 3.18
N ASP A 113 18.13 -1.55 2.20
CA ASP A 113 19.58 -1.34 2.28
C ASP A 113 20.45 -2.48 2.79
N GLY A 114 20.05 -3.18 3.85
CA GLY A 114 20.86 -4.26 4.44
C GLY A 114 21.85 -3.80 5.52
N PHE A 115 21.45 -2.83 6.34
CA PHE A 115 22.20 -2.43 7.53
C PHE A 115 22.27 -3.53 8.59
N LYS A 116 23.42 -3.62 9.27
CA LYS A 116 23.67 -4.55 10.39
C LYS A 116 22.63 -4.43 11.51
N SER A 117 22.14 -3.22 11.74
CA SER A 117 21.12 -2.90 12.74
C SER A 117 19.81 -3.66 12.50
N THR A 118 19.51 -4.07 11.26
CA THR A 118 18.38 -4.95 10.96
C THR A 118 18.52 -6.27 11.70
N PHE A 119 19.70 -6.90 11.68
CA PHE A 119 19.93 -8.17 12.36
C PHE A 119 20.06 -8.01 13.88
N THR A 120 20.73 -6.96 14.35
CA THR A 120 21.03 -6.81 15.78
C THR A 120 19.89 -6.17 16.58
N LEU A 121 19.06 -5.33 15.96
CA LEU A 121 18.00 -4.58 16.65
C LEU A 121 16.60 -4.99 16.19
N ALA A 122 16.31 -4.93 14.88
CA ALA A 122 14.94 -5.13 14.38
C ALA A 122 14.51 -6.61 14.35
N TYR A 123 15.39 -7.50 13.91
CA TYR A 123 15.10 -8.93 13.76
C TYR A 123 14.66 -9.61 15.07
N PRO A 124 15.28 -9.34 16.25
CA PRO A 124 14.76 -9.85 17.53
C PRO A 124 13.31 -9.42 17.83
N VAL A 125 12.92 -8.21 17.42
CA VAL A 125 11.55 -7.71 17.61
C VAL A 125 10.57 -8.42 16.68
N LEU A 126 10.92 -8.57 15.40
CA LEU A 126 10.10 -9.33 14.44
C LEU A 126 9.91 -10.78 14.90
N LYS A 127 10.99 -11.43 15.33
CA LYS A 127 10.97 -12.80 15.82
C LYS A 127 10.07 -12.96 17.06
N LYS A 128 10.06 -11.98 17.98
CA LYS A 128 9.19 -12.00 19.17
C LYS A 128 7.71 -12.12 18.80
N TYR A 129 7.28 -11.48 17.72
CA TYR A 129 5.88 -11.52 17.25
C TYR A 129 5.64 -12.55 16.14
N ASN A 130 6.66 -13.31 15.74
CA ASN A 130 6.64 -14.17 14.55
C ASN A 130 6.22 -13.43 13.26
N PHE A 131 6.53 -12.14 13.17
CA PHE A 131 6.14 -11.31 12.04
C PHE A 131 7.06 -11.55 10.84
N PRO A 132 6.50 -11.89 9.66
CA PRO A 132 7.27 -11.92 8.43
C PRO A 132 7.73 -10.52 8.03
N ALA A 133 8.83 -10.45 7.29
CA ALA A 133 9.28 -9.22 6.64
C ALA A 133 10.11 -9.54 5.39
N THR A 134 10.28 -8.57 4.51
CA THR A 134 11.17 -8.68 3.35
C THR A 134 12.33 -7.71 3.46
N LEU A 135 13.57 -8.19 3.28
CA LEU A 135 14.77 -7.36 3.21
C LEU A 135 15.14 -7.08 1.76
N PHE A 136 15.11 -5.82 1.34
CA PHE A 136 15.60 -5.40 0.02
C PHE A 136 17.09 -5.06 0.11
N LEU A 137 17.93 -5.92 -0.45
CA LEU A 137 19.38 -5.82 -0.31
C LEU A 137 20.03 -5.34 -1.60
N TYR A 138 20.97 -4.39 -1.50
CA TYR A 138 21.89 -4.12 -2.58
C TYR A 138 23.24 -4.79 -2.32
N THR A 139 23.66 -5.62 -3.25
CA THR A 139 24.66 -6.67 -2.98
C THR A 139 26.06 -6.13 -2.71
N ASN A 140 26.42 -4.96 -3.27
CA ASN A 140 27.72 -4.34 -3.02
C ASN A 140 27.92 -3.82 -1.60
N PHE A 141 26.87 -3.73 -0.77
CA PHE A 141 27.00 -3.32 0.62
C PHE A 141 27.14 -4.48 1.59
N ILE A 142 26.61 -5.66 1.24
CA ILE A 142 26.68 -6.84 2.10
C ILE A 142 28.14 -7.25 2.30
N GLU A 143 28.54 -7.47 3.56
CA GLU A 143 29.92 -7.75 3.98
C GLU A 143 30.96 -6.66 3.66
N LYS A 144 30.52 -5.47 3.22
CA LYS A 144 31.42 -4.36 2.92
C LYS A 144 32.15 -3.79 4.15
N ASN A 145 31.50 -3.71 5.30
CA ASN A 145 32.08 -3.19 6.55
C ASN A 145 31.22 -3.58 7.77
N GLY A 146 31.62 -3.13 8.97
CA GLY A 146 30.91 -3.44 10.22
C GLY A 146 29.47 -2.91 10.32
N TYR A 147 29.04 -2.03 9.43
CA TYR A 147 27.68 -1.49 9.39
C TYR A 147 26.73 -2.25 8.46
N SER A 148 27.23 -3.20 7.67
CA SER A 148 26.40 -4.00 6.77
C SER A 148 26.18 -5.42 7.28
N LEU A 149 25.09 -6.04 6.83
CA LEU A 149 24.81 -7.44 7.10
C LEU A 149 25.88 -8.35 6.51
N THR A 150 26.06 -9.51 7.13
CA THR A 150 26.81 -10.63 6.56
C THR A 150 25.90 -11.65 5.90
N TRP A 151 26.41 -12.45 4.97
CA TRP A 151 25.61 -13.53 4.36
C TRP A 151 25.18 -14.59 5.39
N LYS A 152 26.00 -14.81 6.42
CA LYS A 152 25.66 -15.70 7.55
C LYS A 152 24.43 -15.20 8.31
N GLU A 153 24.33 -13.89 8.54
CA GLU A 153 23.19 -13.27 9.22
C GLU A 153 21.95 -13.28 8.35
N ILE A 154 22.09 -12.97 7.06
CA ILE A 154 21.00 -13.05 6.07
C ILE A 154 20.41 -14.46 6.05
N ARG A 155 21.25 -15.50 5.88
CA ARG A 155 20.78 -16.90 5.91
C ARG A 155 20.17 -17.33 7.24
N LYS A 156 20.54 -16.70 8.36
CA LYS A 156 19.91 -16.97 9.66
C LYS A 156 18.51 -16.36 9.73
N MET A 157 18.33 -15.17 9.16
CA MET A 157 17.03 -14.50 9.09
C MET A 157 16.08 -15.23 8.13
N THR A 158 16.56 -15.74 6.99
CA THR A 158 15.70 -16.48 6.05
C THR A 158 15.09 -17.76 6.61
N LYS A 159 15.70 -18.33 7.66
CA LYS A 159 15.13 -19.46 8.41
C LYS A 159 13.97 -19.07 9.34
N ASN A 160 13.63 -17.78 9.48
CA ASN A 160 12.63 -17.26 10.41
C ASN A 160 11.75 -16.19 9.76
N ASN A 161 10.99 -16.56 8.72
CA ASN A 161 9.99 -15.72 8.03
C ASN A 161 10.51 -14.42 7.40
N ILE A 162 11.83 -14.30 7.18
CA ILE A 162 12.41 -13.16 6.48
C ILE A 162 12.68 -13.52 5.02
N GLU A 163 11.96 -12.87 4.11
CA GLU A 163 12.17 -12.99 2.67
C GLU A 163 13.27 -12.03 2.19
N ILE A 164 13.95 -12.38 1.10
CA ILE A 164 14.99 -11.52 0.49
C ILE A 164 14.49 -11.00 -0.85
N GLY A 165 14.52 -9.68 -1.00
CA GLY A 165 14.28 -8.94 -2.23
C GLY A 165 15.56 -8.26 -2.73
N SER A 166 15.56 -7.85 -3.99
CA SER A 166 16.68 -7.15 -4.61
C SER A 166 16.50 -5.64 -4.59
N HIS A 167 17.59 -4.93 -4.29
CA HIS A 167 17.66 -3.47 -4.29
C HIS A 167 18.77 -2.94 -5.20
N THR A 168 19.01 -3.63 -6.33
CA THR A 168 20.11 -3.41 -7.28
C THR A 168 21.48 -3.89 -6.79
N LEU A 169 22.51 -3.73 -7.62
CA LEU A 169 23.88 -4.12 -7.27
C LEU A 169 24.52 -3.06 -6.37
N SER A 170 24.36 -1.78 -6.72
CA SER A 170 25.13 -0.68 -6.11
C SER A 170 24.29 0.39 -5.40
N HIS A 171 22.96 0.27 -5.39
CA HIS A 171 22.03 1.30 -4.89
C HIS A 171 22.13 2.63 -5.66
N CYS A 172 22.35 2.54 -6.98
CA CYS A 172 22.36 3.71 -7.84
C CYS A 172 20.95 4.16 -8.23
N ASN A 173 20.77 5.46 -8.50
CA ASN A 173 19.54 5.94 -9.12
C ASN A 173 19.53 5.49 -10.59
N LEU A 174 18.66 4.53 -10.89
CA LEU A 174 18.60 3.90 -12.21
C LEU A 174 18.16 4.86 -13.31
N LEU A 175 17.51 5.99 -13.01
CA LEU A 175 17.15 7.01 -14.01
C LEU A 175 18.31 7.91 -14.43
N LYS A 176 19.38 7.95 -13.64
CA LYS A 176 20.45 8.92 -13.80
C LYS A 176 21.57 8.37 -14.69
N TYR A 177 21.90 9.13 -15.73
CA TYR A 177 23.08 8.88 -16.56
C TYR A 177 24.34 9.23 -15.79
N LYS A 178 25.39 8.45 -15.97
CA LYS A 178 26.74 8.82 -15.57
C LYS A 178 27.30 9.90 -16.49
N LYS A 179 28.34 10.61 -16.03
CA LYS A 179 29.04 11.60 -16.86
C LYS A 179 29.54 10.92 -18.15
N ASN A 180 29.24 11.53 -19.30
CA ASN A 180 29.61 11.05 -20.63
C ASN A 180 29.03 9.67 -21.01
N GLU A 181 27.98 9.21 -20.32
CA GLU A 181 27.30 7.96 -20.67
C GLU A 181 26.30 8.18 -21.81
N ASN A 182 26.36 7.32 -22.83
CA ASN A 182 25.35 7.30 -23.90
C ASN A 182 24.23 6.31 -23.56
N TYR A 183 23.17 6.27 -24.36
CA TYR A 183 22.01 5.42 -24.08
C TYR A 183 22.35 3.92 -23.99
N GLU A 184 23.18 3.40 -24.89
CA GLU A 184 23.56 1.98 -24.93
C GLU A 184 24.36 1.56 -23.69
N THR A 185 25.33 2.38 -23.29
CA THR A 185 26.13 2.15 -22.09
C THR A 185 25.31 2.31 -20.81
N TYR A 186 24.38 3.27 -20.78
CA TYR A 186 23.38 3.41 -19.72
C TYR A 186 22.50 2.17 -19.59
N LEU A 187 21.91 1.68 -20.68
CA LEU A 187 21.07 0.49 -20.71
C LEU A 187 21.83 -0.74 -20.22
N THR A 188 23.05 -0.95 -20.72
CA THR A 188 23.94 -2.04 -20.30
C THR A 188 24.19 -2.00 -18.80
N ARG A 189 24.47 -0.81 -18.25
CA ARG A 189 24.70 -0.63 -16.82
C ARG A 189 23.46 -0.94 -15.98
N ILE A 190 22.30 -0.37 -16.30
CA ILE A 190 21.09 -0.60 -15.49
C ILE A 190 20.61 -2.05 -15.60
N ARG A 191 20.81 -2.70 -16.75
CA ARG A 191 20.56 -4.14 -16.90
C ARG A 191 21.47 -4.94 -15.96
N LYS A 192 22.77 -4.62 -15.92
CA LYS A 192 23.70 -5.25 -14.96
C LYS A 192 23.26 -5.05 -13.51
N GLU A 193 22.86 -3.84 -13.13
CA GLU A 193 22.38 -3.53 -11.78
C GLU A 193 21.20 -4.41 -11.34
N ILE A 194 20.27 -4.69 -12.27
CA ILE A 194 19.02 -5.42 -12.00
C ILE A 194 19.22 -6.95 -12.03
N PHE A 195 19.93 -7.46 -13.05
CA PHE A 195 20.09 -8.90 -13.28
C PHE A 195 21.14 -9.51 -12.34
N LEU A 196 22.32 -8.91 -12.26
CA LEU A 196 23.42 -9.48 -11.48
C LEU A 196 23.13 -9.45 -9.97
N SER A 197 22.38 -8.45 -9.49
CA SER A 197 21.94 -8.41 -8.09
C SER A 197 21.05 -9.61 -7.74
N LYS A 198 20.10 -9.96 -8.62
CA LYS A 198 19.25 -11.16 -8.47
C LYS A 198 20.10 -12.43 -8.41
N GLU A 199 20.97 -12.63 -9.40
CA GLU A 199 21.82 -13.82 -9.51
C GLU A 199 22.69 -14.01 -8.25
N ILE A 200 23.34 -12.95 -7.79
CA ILE A 200 24.17 -12.98 -6.58
C ILE A 200 23.31 -13.35 -5.36
N LEU A 201 22.15 -12.72 -5.19
CA LEU A 201 21.28 -12.97 -4.04
C LEU A 201 20.80 -14.43 -4.06
N GLU A 202 20.30 -14.93 -5.19
CA GLU A 202 19.79 -16.29 -5.33
C GLU A 202 20.88 -17.34 -5.05
N SER A 203 22.10 -17.11 -5.56
CA SER A 203 23.27 -17.95 -5.28
C SER A 203 23.63 -17.96 -3.79
N LYS A 204 23.65 -16.80 -3.14
CA LYS A 204 24.10 -16.66 -1.73
C LYS A 204 23.09 -17.18 -0.71
N ILE A 205 21.79 -17.11 -1.03
CA ILE A 205 20.71 -17.59 -0.17
C ILE A 205 20.22 -18.98 -0.54
N GLN A 206 20.62 -19.52 -1.70
CA GLN A 206 20.15 -20.79 -2.26
C GLN A 206 18.62 -20.85 -2.37
N GLY A 207 18.03 -19.79 -2.93
CA GLY A 207 16.58 -19.63 -3.02
C GLY A 207 16.18 -18.53 -3.97
N LYS A 208 14.91 -18.50 -4.36
CA LYS A 208 14.38 -17.55 -5.35
C LYS A 208 14.20 -16.15 -4.75
N VAL A 209 14.61 -15.13 -5.50
CA VAL A 209 14.37 -13.72 -5.16
C VAL A 209 13.23 -13.20 -6.03
N LYS A 210 12.03 -13.13 -5.47
CA LYS A 210 10.81 -12.77 -6.22
C LYS A 210 10.61 -11.26 -6.38
N PHE A 211 11.12 -10.45 -5.46
CA PHE A 211 10.74 -9.04 -5.35
C PHE A 211 11.90 -8.10 -5.67
N PHE A 212 11.57 -6.97 -6.29
CA PHE A 212 12.50 -5.87 -6.58
C PHE A 212 11.95 -4.56 -6.03
N ALA A 213 12.79 -3.77 -5.36
CA ALA A 213 12.45 -2.42 -4.94
C ALA A 213 13.36 -1.41 -5.65
N TYR A 214 12.77 -0.35 -6.20
CA TYR A 214 13.55 0.72 -6.86
C TYR A 214 14.34 1.52 -5.82
N PRO A 215 15.68 1.68 -5.96
CA PRO A 215 16.44 2.64 -5.17
C PRO A 215 15.82 4.04 -5.29
N TYR A 216 15.69 4.73 -4.16
CA TYR A 216 15.07 6.06 -4.06
C TYR A 216 13.59 6.13 -4.53
N GLY A 217 12.96 4.98 -4.82
CA GLY A 217 11.65 4.93 -5.46
C GLY A 217 11.63 5.45 -6.89
N ALA A 218 12.78 5.62 -7.54
CA ALA A 218 12.91 6.25 -8.86
C ALA A 218 12.87 5.21 -9.99
N TYR A 219 11.93 5.34 -10.93
CA TYR A 219 11.70 4.35 -11.97
C TYR A 219 11.16 4.93 -13.29
N SER A 220 11.20 4.12 -14.34
CA SER A 220 10.63 4.36 -15.67
C SER A 220 10.06 3.06 -16.22
N SER A 221 9.30 3.12 -17.32
CA SER A 221 8.83 1.92 -18.04
C SER A 221 9.98 0.99 -18.41
N THR A 222 11.06 1.52 -19.00
CA THR A 222 12.25 0.74 -19.36
C THR A 222 12.84 -0.02 -18.16
N ILE A 223 12.91 0.59 -16.98
CA ILE A 223 13.45 -0.06 -15.79
C ILE A 223 12.48 -1.12 -15.27
N LYS A 224 11.17 -0.86 -15.29
CA LYS A 224 10.13 -1.82 -14.94
C LYS A 224 10.23 -3.05 -15.85
N ASP A 225 10.35 -2.85 -17.15
CA ASP A 225 10.46 -3.92 -18.14
C ASP A 225 11.72 -4.76 -17.94
N LEU A 226 12.86 -4.13 -17.64
CA LEU A 226 14.08 -4.85 -17.30
C LEU A 226 13.94 -5.69 -16.03
N ALA A 227 13.23 -5.21 -15.01
CA ALA A 227 12.95 -5.98 -13.81
C ALA A 227 12.02 -7.18 -14.11
N ILE A 228 10.98 -6.99 -14.92
CA ILE A 228 10.12 -8.10 -15.36
C ILE A 228 10.94 -9.13 -16.16
N GLN A 229 11.78 -8.69 -17.10
CA GLN A 229 12.67 -9.57 -17.87
C GLN A 229 13.69 -10.32 -17.00
N ALA A 230 14.11 -9.73 -15.87
CA ALA A 230 14.97 -10.40 -14.90
C ALA A 230 14.24 -11.49 -14.11
N GLY A 231 12.91 -11.63 -14.25
CA GLY A 231 12.11 -12.65 -13.59
C GLY A 231 11.70 -12.29 -12.16
N TYR A 232 11.60 -11.01 -11.82
CA TYR A 232 10.91 -10.58 -10.61
C TYR A 232 9.39 -10.71 -10.81
N GLU A 233 8.69 -11.13 -9.76
CA GLU A 233 7.23 -11.37 -9.74
C GLU A 233 6.45 -10.24 -9.08
N GLY A 234 7.14 -9.38 -8.31
CA GLY A 234 6.56 -8.17 -7.74
C GLY A 234 7.58 -7.04 -7.65
N ILE A 235 7.13 -5.82 -7.91
CA ILE A 235 7.98 -4.63 -7.95
C ILE A 235 7.39 -3.52 -7.10
N LEU A 236 8.24 -2.90 -6.27
CA LEU A 236 7.83 -1.96 -5.25
C LEU A 236 8.45 -0.57 -5.45
N ASN A 237 7.61 0.46 -5.35
CA ASN A 237 7.98 1.87 -5.41
C ASN A 237 7.96 2.52 -4.01
N ALA A 238 8.12 3.85 -3.94
CA ALA A 238 8.07 4.61 -2.68
C ALA A 238 7.08 5.79 -2.72
N ASN A 239 5.99 5.65 -3.46
CA ASN A 239 5.00 6.71 -3.69
C ASN A 239 4.20 7.11 -2.44
N SER A 240 4.44 6.50 -1.26
CA SER A 240 3.77 6.84 0.01
C SER A 240 2.25 6.69 -0.07
N MET A 241 1.81 5.56 -0.64
CA MET A 241 0.40 5.14 -0.71
C MET A 241 0.22 3.73 -0.16
N ASN A 242 -0.99 3.44 0.30
CA ASN A 242 -1.41 2.07 0.60
C ASN A 242 -2.03 1.45 -0.65
N ASN A 243 -1.99 0.13 -0.71
CA ASN A 243 -2.53 -0.66 -1.81
C ASN A 243 -3.94 -1.16 -1.47
N THR A 244 -4.61 -1.71 -2.47
CA THR A 244 -5.89 -2.41 -2.37
C THR A 244 -5.77 -3.76 -3.08
N LEU A 245 -6.82 -4.58 -3.02
CA LEU A 245 -6.87 -5.87 -3.72
C LEU A 245 -6.72 -5.76 -5.24
N THR A 246 -6.89 -4.56 -5.82
CA THR A 246 -6.74 -4.30 -7.26
C THR A 246 -5.35 -3.77 -7.64
N ALA A 247 -4.38 -3.81 -6.73
CA ALA A 247 -3.04 -3.30 -7.00
C ALA A 247 -2.30 -4.14 -8.05
N ASP A 248 -1.59 -3.47 -8.96
CA ASP A 248 -0.65 -4.12 -9.90
C ASP A 248 0.55 -4.68 -9.10
N PRO A 249 0.81 -5.99 -9.12
CA PRO A 249 1.98 -6.59 -8.49
C PRO A 249 3.31 -5.96 -8.93
N PHE A 250 3.38 -5.42 -10.14
CA PHE A 250 4.56 -4.76 -10.70
C PHE A 250 4.60 -3.25 -10.42
N SER A 251 3.72 -2.72 -9.56
CA SER A 251 3.69 -1.32 -9.13
C SER A 251 3.14 -1.15 -7.71
N LEU A 252 3.62 -1.96 -6.78
CA LEU A 252 3.19 -1.91 -5.38
C LEU A 252 3.73 -0.67 -4.68
N ASN A 253 2.84 0.07 -4.03
CA ASN A 253 3.18 1.28 -3.29
C ASN A 253 3.68 0.95 -1.89
N ARG A 254 4.67 1.72 -1.41
CA ARG A 254 5.20 1.59 -0.05
C ARG A 254 5.11 2.89 0.74
N GLN A 255 5.04 2.75 2.05
CA GLN A 255 4.98 3.81 3.06
C GLN A 255 6.28 3.85 3.84
N ILE A 256 7.12 4.84 3.55
CA ILE A 256 8.36 5.03 4.31
C ILE A 256 8.01 5.50 5.72
N ILE A 257 8.57 4.81 6.72
CA ILE A 257 8.51 5.22 8.11
C ILE A 257 9.75 6.04 8.43
N PHE A 258 9.54 7.30 8.81
CA PHE A 258 10.60 8.22 9.22
C PHE A 258 10.74 8.26 10.74
N SER A 259 11.92 8.61 11.25
CA SER A 259 12.20 8.68 12.69
C SER A 259 11.33 9.67 13.44
N GLN A 260 10.83 10.70 12.77
CA GLN A 260 9.95 11.70 13.36
C GLN A 260 8.48 11.23 13.40
N SER A 261 8.17 10.06 12.84
CA SER A 261 6.81 9.53 12.82
C SER A 261 6.39 9.12 14.23
N SER A 262 5.47 9.87 14.82
CA SER A 262 4.81 9.47 16.06
C SER A 262 3.98 8.21 15.85
N LEU A 263 3.60 7.53 16.94
CA LEU A 263 2.67 6.40 16.85
C LEU A 263 1.34 6.81 16.19
N ASN A 264 0.84 8.02 16.47
CA ASN A 264 -0.37 8.53 15.80
C ASN A 264 -0.17 8.68 14.29
N SER A 265 0.99 9.18 13.85
CA SER A 265 1.30 9.25 12.41
C SER A 265 1.40 7.85 11.79
N PHE A 266 1.94 6.87 12.52
CA PHE A 266 1.98 5.48 12.08
C PHE A 266 0.56 4.90 11.92
N VAL A 267 -0.34 5.15 12.87
CA VAL A 267 -1.75 4.74 12.77
C VAL A 267 -2.47 5.44 11.60
N GLN A 268 -2.17 6.70 11.34
CA GLN A 268 -2.70 7.40 10.16
C GLN A 268 -2.21 6.76 8.85
N ILE A 269 -0.96 6.32 8.79
CA ILE A 269 -0.42 5.58 7.64
C ILE A 269 -1.20 4.28 7.45
N LEU A 270 -1.43 3.50 8.50
CA LEU A 270 -2.17 2.23 8.42
C LEU A 270 -3.61 2.40 7.89
N ASN A 271 -4.24 3.54 8.18
CA ASN A 271 -5.63 3.83 7.80
C ASN A 271 -5.75 4.72 6.54
N GLN A 272 -4.65 5.11 5.92
CA GLN A 272 -4.68 5.94 4.72
C GLN A 272 -5.33 5.17 3.56
N ARG A 273 -6.36 5.74 2.94
CA ARG A 273 -7.02 5.13 1.79
C ARG A 273 -6.57 5.77 0.47
N PRO A 274 -6.59 5.04 -0.65
CA PRO A 274 -6.40 5.65 -1.96
C PRO A 274 -7.43 6.75 -2.24
N LEU A 275 -6.99 7.80 -2.91
CA LEU A 275 -7.85 8.73 -3.62
C LEU A 275 -7.80 8.33 -5.10
N SER A 276 -8.90 7.78 -5.61
CA SER A 276 -8.97 7.30 -6.99
C SER A 276 -8.89 8.45 -7.99
N ALA A 277 -8.29 8.17 -9.13
CA ALA A 277 -8.14 9.12 -10.21
C ALA A 277 -8.08 8.36 -11.54
N SER A 278 -8.90 8.78 -12.49
CA SER A 278 -8.95 8.23 -13.86
C SER A 278 -7.70 8.59 -14.63
N GLN A 279 -7.13 9.76 -14.32
CA GLN A 279 -5.95 10.29 -14.97
C GLN A 279 -5.08 11.04 -13.97
N ILE A 280 -3.77 10.90 -14.13
CA ILE A 280 -2.76 11.77 -13.53
C ILE A 280 -1.98 12.44 -14.65
N PHE A 281 -1.52 13.67 -14.41
CA PHE A 281 -0.65 14.37 -15.34
C PHE A 281 0.42 15.16 -14.58
N PRO A 282 1.68 15.12 -15.05
CA PRO A 282 2.15 14.13 -16.00
C PRO A 282 2.11 12.72 -15.38
N TYR A 283 2.18 11.68 -16.22
CA TYR A 283 2.25 10.30 -15.75
C TYR A 283 3.49 10.07 -14.86
N ASP A 284 3.40 9.05 -14.01
CA ASP A 284 4.51 8.65 -13.12
C ASP A 284 5.77 8.29 -13.94
N GLY A 285 6.91 8.88 -13.58
CA GLY A 285 8.19 8.64 -14.25
C GLY A 285 8.91 9.89 -14.75
N ILE A 286 9.57 9.77 -15.91
CA ILE A 286 10.45 10.81 -16.50
C ILE A 286 9.65 11.78 -17.36
N ILE A 287 9.91 13.07 -17.20
CA ILE A 287 9.30 14.14 -17.98
C ILE A 287 10.33 14.80 -18.90
N GLU A 288 10.11 14.70 -20.20
CA GLU A 288 10.90 15.36 -21.25
C GLU A 288 10.26 16.73 -21.56
N SER A 289 10.26 17.62 -20.58
CA SER A 289 9.77 18.99 -20.76
C SER A 289 10.64 19.98 -20.01
N ASN A 290 10.97 21.07 -20.70
CA ASN A 290 11.93 22.04 -20.21
C ASN A 290 11.27 23.09 -19.29
N GLN A 291 9.92 23.19 -19.20
CA GLN A 291 9.24 24.22 -18.39
C GLN A 291 7.68 24.14 -18.37
N PHE A 292 7.05 24.64 -17.29
CA PHE A 292 5.59 24.83 -17.09
C PHE A 292 4.71 23.57 -17.26
N VAL A 293 5.12 22.46 -16.67
CA VAL A 293 4.32 21.22 -16.69
C VAL A 293 3.05 21.41 -15.86
N LYS A 294 1.88 21.19 -16.47
CA LYS A 294 0.61 21.06 -15.74
C LYS A 294 0.68 19.79 -14.88
N ILE A 295 0.51 19.94 -13.58
CA ILE A 295 0.56 18.84 -12.61
C ILE A 295 -0.80 18.70 -11.95
N GLY A 296 -1.35 17.50 -11.92
CA GLY A 296 -2.68 17.28 -11.37
C GLY A 296 -3.24 15.89 -11.65
N ALA A 297 -4.53 15.76 -11.37
CA ALA A 297 -5.29 14.54 -11.58
C ALA A 297 -6.75 14.86 -11.89
N ILE A 298 -7.43 13.93 -12.57
CA ILE A 298 -8.89 13.89 -12.67
C ILE A 298 -9.35 12.87 -11.62
N LEU A 299 -10.02 13.35 -10.57
CA LEU A 299 -10.41 12.51 -9.43
C LEU A 299 -11.68 11.72 -9.73
N GLU A 300 -11.77 10.52 -9.15
CA GLU A 300 -12.93 9.62 -9.29
C GLU A 300 -13.66 9.40 -7.96
N GLY A 301 -14.93 9.02 -8.07
CA GLY A 301 -15.79 8.73 -6.93
C GLY A 301 -16.22 9.98 -6.15
N ASP A 302 -17.00 9.77 -5.10
CA ASP A 302 -17.55 10.81 -4.21
C ASP A 302 -17.28 10.53 -2.72
N ASN A 303 -16.29 9.66 -2.46
CA ASN A 303 -15.90 9.21 -1.12
C ASN A 303 -14.90 10.16 -0.42
N TYR A 304 -14.70 11.36 -0.96
CA TYR A 304 -13.82 12.38 -0.40
C TYR A 304 -14.51 13.74 -0.27
N ASN A 305 -14.08 14.53 0.71
CA ASN A 305 -14.55 15.90 0.88
C ASN A 305 -13.70 16.87 0.06
N ALA A 306 -14.23 17.35 -1.06
CA ALA A 306 -13.55 18.28 -1.98
C ALA A 306 -13.08 19.59 -1.30
N LYS A 307 -13.77 20.08 -0.26
CA LYS A 307 -13.36 21.29 0.49
C LYS A 307 -12.05 21.10 1.26
N THR A 308 -11.63 19.85 1.47
CA THR A 308 -10.41 19.50 2.20
C THR A 308 -9.25 19.11 1.28
N LEU A 309 -9.41 19.30 -0.04
CA LEU A 309 -8.34 19.03 -0.99
C LEU A 309 -7.08 19.82 -0.66
N SER A 310 -5.95 19.15 -0.73
CA SER A 310 -4.62 19.74 -0.60
C SER A 310 -3.69 19.08 -1.58
N MET A 311 -2.82 19.89 -2.18
CA MET A 311 -1.78 19.43 -3.09
C MET A 311 -0.40 19.81 -2.57
N LYS A 312 0.57 18.90 -2.70
CA LYS A 312 1.99 19.15 -2.41
C LYS A 312 2.87 18.67 -3.56
N LEU A 313 3.95 19.41 -3.82
CA LEU A 313 5.02 19.03 -4.73
C LEU A 313 6.35 19.02 -3.97
N GLY A 314 7.04 17.87 -3.91
CA GLY A 314 8.32 17.76 -3.22
C GLY A 314 8.24 18.13 -1.72
N GLY A 315 7.08 17.91 -1.10
CA GLY A 315 6.79 18.24 0.31
C GLY A 315 6.21 19.64 0.55
N ALA A 316 6.38 20.59 -0.38
CA ALA A 316 5.84 21.94 -0.28
C ALA A 316 4.36 21.98 -0.69
N LYS A 317 3.51 22.67 0.08
CA LYS A 317 2.11 22.91 -0.31
C LYS A 317 2.07 23.86 -1.49
N VAL A 318 1.28 23.53 -2.51
CA VAL A 318 1.11 24.36 -3.71
C VAL A 318 -0.33 24.85 -3.80
N LYS A 319 -0.52 26.04 -4.37
CA LYS A 319 -1.84 26.53 -4.74
C LYS A 319 -2.28 25.83 -6.03
N PHE A 320 -3.52 25.36 -6.06
CA PHE A 320 -4.10 24.60 -7.17
C PHE A 320 -5.47 25.17 -7.54
N ASN A 321 -5.92 24.83 -8.74
CA ASN A 321 -7.29 25.02 -9.21
C ASN A 321 -8.03 23.68 -9.10
N PHE A 322 -9.29 23.71 -8.68
CA PHE A 322 -10.16 22.53 -8.69
C PHE A 322 -11.45 22.86 -9.45
N ASN A 323 -11.71 22.13 -10.53
CA ASN A 323 -12.96 22.21 -11.27
C ASN A 323 -13.89 21.08 -10.78
N PRO A 324 -15.04 21.39 -10.15
CA PRO A 324 -15.95 20.38 -9.61
C PRO A 324 -16.71 19.62 -10.69
N GLU A 325 -16.91 20.18 -11.89
CA GLU A 325 -17.69 19.54 -12.97
C GLU A 325 -16.97 18.33 -13.55
N ASN A 326 -15.68 18.47 -13.82
CA ASN A 326 -14.83 17.40 -14.35
C ASN A 326 -13.90 16.79 -13.28
N LYS A 327 -14.02 17.21 -12.02
CA LYS A 327 -13.20 16.79 -10.87
C LYS A 327 -11.69 16.94 -11.10
N GLU A 328 -11.28 17.85 -11.98
CA GLU A 328 -9.87 18.11 -12.24
C GLU A 328 -9.28 18.96 -11.11
N ILE A 329 -8.22 18.47 -10.47
CA ILE A 329 -7.36 19.25 -9.59
C ILE A 329 -6.01 19.43 -10.27
N SER A 330 -5.57 20.68 -10.46
CA SER A 330 -4.31 20.95 -11.16
C SER A 330 -3.62 22.24 -10.73
N PHE A 331 -2.31 22.30 -10.95
CA PHE A 331 -1.54 23.54 -10.87
C PHE A 331 -0.46 23.57 -11.94
N ILE A 332 -0.04 24.78 -12.32
CA ILE A 332 1.09 25.01 -13.21
C ILE A 332 2.13 25.81 -12.39
N PRO A 333 3.37 25.31 -12.25
CA PRO A 333 4.43 26.04 -11.55
C PRO A 333 4.65 27.43 -12.16
N SER A 334 4.77 28.49 -11.34
CA SER A 334 5.05 29.84 -11.84
C SER A 334 6.51 30.02 -12.32
N LYS A 335 7.37 29.06 -12.03
CA LYS A 335 8.77 28.99 -12.45
C LYS A 335 9.09 27.59 -12.98
N PRO A 336 10.10 27.47 -13.87
CA PRO A 336 10.70 26.19 -14.23
C PRO A 336 10.96 25.31 -13.01
N LEU A 337 10.56 24.03 -13.09
CA LEU A 337 10.97 23.06 -12.08
C LEU A 337 12.46 22.75 -12.26
N ILE A 338 13.22 22.73 -11.15
CA ILE A 338 14.62 22.31 -11.19
C ILE A 338 14.73 20.82 -11.51
N LYS A 339 15.82 20.42 -12.19
CA LYS A 339 16.11 19.05 -12.61
C LYS A 339 16.33 18.12 -11.41
N LYS A 340 15.27 17.45 -10.99
CA LYS A 340 15.24 16.43 -9.93
C LYS A 340 13.91 15.68 -9.95
N SER A 341 13.80 14.71 -9.04
CA SER A 341 12.54 14.00 -8.77
C SER A 341 11.68 14.75 -7.74
N TYR A 342 10.36 14.75 -7.95
CA TYR A 342 9.36 15.32 -7.06
C TYR A 342 8.26 14.30 -6.83
N ILE A 343 7.85 14.14 -5.57
CA ILE A 343 6.61 13.42 -5.26
C ILE A 343 5.47 14.42 -5.33
N VAL A 344 4.49 14.14 -6.18
CA VAL A 344 3.21 14.84 -6.22
C VAL A 344 2.29 14.16 -5.24
N ASN A 345 1.64 14.92 -4.35
CA ASN A 345 0.66 14.39 -3.41
C ASN A 345 -0.63 15.19 -3.50
N ILE A 346 -1.74 14.49 -3.64
CA ILE A 346 -3.09 15.04 -3.49
C ILE A 346 -3.74 14.31 -2.33
N THR A 347 -4.30 15.07 -1.38
CA THR A 347 -4.98 14.51 -0.22
C THR A 347 -6.33 15.16 -0.02
N ALA A 348 -7.28 14.39 0.51
CA ALA A 348 -8.56 14.88 1.00
C ALA A 348 -8.96 14.07 2.25
N SER A 349 -9.85 14.60 3.07
CA SER A 349 -10.53 13.81 4.10
C SER A 349 -11.53 12.89 3.43
N ASP A 350 -11.69 11.67 3.95
CA ASP A 350 -12.82 10.83 3.55
C ASP A 350 -14.15 11.49 3.96
N LYS A 351 -15.20 11.25 3.19
CA LYS A 351 -16.51 11.85 3.41
C LYS A 351 -17.27 11.21 4.59
N ASN A 352 -17.07 9.92 4.82
CA ASN A 352 -17.87 9.08 5.70
C ASN A 352 -17.08 8.59 6.93
N ALA A 353 -15.80 8.96 7.06
CA ALA A 353 -14.96 8.47 8.14
C ALA A 353 -13.77 9.39 8.45
N ASN A 354 -13.19 9.19 9.64
CA ASN A 354 -12.10 10.00 10.17
C ASN A 354 -10.71 9.56 9.68
N TYR A 355 -10.55 9.30 8.39
CA TYR A 355 -9.25 9.01 7.78
C TYR A 355 -9.00 9.84 6.51
N ARG A 356 -7.74 9.86 6.07
CA ARG A 356 -7.28 10.65 4.93
C ARG A 356 -7.20 9.79 3.68
N ARG A 357 -7.73 10.30 2.57
CA ARG A 357 -7.52 9.76 1.22
C ARG A 357 -6.33 10.43 0.55
N LYS A 358 -5.58 9.67 -0.24
CA LYS A 358 -4.36 10.16 -0.90
C LYS A 358 -4.14 9.55 -2.28
N LYS A 359 -3.75 10.40 -3.23
CA LYS A 359 -3.12 10.03 -4.51
C LYS A 359 -1.70 10.58 -4.51
N SER A 360 -0.74 9.79 -4.95
CA SER A 360 0.67 10.19 -5.00
C SER A 360 1.43 9.42 -6.06
N TRP A 361 2.35 10.11 -6.72
CA TRP A 361 3.19 9.56 -7.79
C TRP A 361 4.48 10.38 -7.90
N LEU A 362 5.49 9.80 -8.55
CA LEU A 362 6.78 10.43 -8.76
C LEU A 362 6.85 11.06 -10.15
N ILE A 363 7.44 12.26 -10.24
CA ILE A 363 7.82 12.85 -11.52
C ILE A 363 9.29 13.23 -11.46
N THR A 364 10.05 12.97 -12.52
CA THR A 364 11.48 13.32 -12.62
C THR A 364 11.71 14.25 -13.80
N ILE A 365 12.13 15.48 -13.49
CA ILE A 365 12.44 16.51 -14.49
C ILE A 365 13.87 16.32 -15.00
N LYS A 366 14.05 16.12 -16.31
CA LYS A 366 15.34 15.86 -16.97
C LYS A 366 16.16 17.11 -17.29
#